data_AF-A0A3N5TAB3-F1
#
_entry.id   AF-A0A3N5TAB3-F1
#
_cell.length_a   1.000
_cell.length_b   1.000
_cell.length_c   1.000
_cell.angle_alpha   90.00
_cell.angle_beta   90.00
_cell.angle_gamma   90.00
#
_symmetry.space_group_name_H-M   'P 1'
#
loop_
_entity.id
_entity.type
_entity.pdbx_description
1 polymer ?
#
loop_
_entity_poly.entity_id
_entity_poly.type
_entity_poly.pdbx_seq_one_letter_code
_entity_poly.pdbx_strand_id
1 'polypeptide(L)'
;MDDYPDDLSGAAPRRRNRQQLSSMQIVFAAILSVGLLLVINFSGRIARSQQTEAERQRLQATITVLEEQQLGLLKDRDFAASDASVEHWAHTEGKMVRDGEILVIPIPAGIVEPTPLPPAPVLITTPRPEPEEANWHLWWNLFFNGEPPF
;
A
#
# COMPACT_ATOMS: atom_id res chain seq x y z
N MET A 1 27.44 -10.81 -103.08
CA MET A 1 26.00 -10.81 -103.33
C MET A 1 25.43 -12.10 -102.82
N ASP A 2 25.73 -12.44 -101.57
CA ASP A 2 25.18 -11.84 -100.34
C ASP A 2 23.94 -12.67 -99.99
N ASP A 3 23.71 -13.17 -98.79
CA ASP A 3 24.33 -12.91 -97.51
C ASP A 3 23.99 -14.11 -96.60
N TYR A 4 24.60 -14.06 -95.44
CA TYR A 4 24.77 -14.96 -94.32
C TYR A 4 23.56 -15.79 -93.80
N PRO A 5 23.83 -16.88 -93.04
CA PRO A 5 22.89 -17.92 -92.67
C PRO A 5 22.42 -17.87 -91.20
N ASP A 6 21.59 -18.86 -90.85
CA ASP A 6 21.55 -19.64 -89.61
C ASP A 6 21.22 -19.01 -88.24
N ASP A 7 20.49 -19.83 -87.48
CA ASP A 7 20.66 -20.07 -86.04
C ASP A 7 19.80 -19.29 -85.00
N LEU A 8 18.85 -20.08 -84.47
CA LEU A 8 18.44 -20.31 -83.07
C LEU A 8 18.15 -19.17 -82.08
N SER A 9 17.02 -19.39 -81.40
CA SER A 9 16.89 -19.34 -79.93
C SER A 9 17.20 -18.02 -79.22
N GLY A 10 16.21 -17.13 -79.21
CA GLY A 10 16.11 -16.06 -78.21
C GLY A 10 15.44 -16.52 -76.91
N ALA A 11 16.06 -17.42 -76.14
CA ALA A 11 15.62 -17.71 -74.77
C ALA A 11 16.11 -16.60 -73.82
N ALA A 12 15.20 -15.75 -73.33
CA ALA A 12 15.53 -14.69 -72.38
C ALA A 12 15.96 -15.26 -71.01
N PRO A 13 17.13 -14.90 -70.46
CA PRO A 13 17.52 -15.35 -69.13
C PRO A 13 16.82 -14.51 -68.05
N ARG A 14 15.90 -15.13 -67.30
CA ARG A 14 15.41 -14.59 -66.02
C ARG A 14 16.54 -14.64 -64.99
N ARG A 15 17.30 -13.56 -64.85
CA ARG A 15 18.31 -13.40 -63.79
C ARG A 15 17.60 -13.28 -62.43
N ARG A 16 17.49 -14.40 -61.72
CA ARG A 16 17.08 -14.43 -60.32
C ARG A 16 18.25 -13.96 -59.49
N ASN A 17 18.24 -12.68 -59.12
CA ASN A 17 19.24 -12.09 -58.24
C ASN A 17 19.14 -12.76 -56.86
N ARG A 18 20.01 -13.73 -56.62
CA ARG A 18 20.13 -14.42 -55.33
C ARG A 18 20.85 -13.45 -54.41
N GLN A 19 20.08 -12.64 -53.70
CA GLN A 19 20.58 -11.68 -52.72
C GLN A 19 21.49 -12.42 -51.75
N GLN A 20 22.79 -12.19 -51.88
CA GLN A 20 23.78 -12.71 -50.94
C GLN A 20 23.64 -11.86 -49.68
N LEU A 21 23.00 -12.45 -48.66
CA LEU A 21 22.89 -11.81 -47.35
C LEU A 21 24.32 -11.58 -46.84
N SER A 22 24.65 -10.31 -46.61
CA SER A 22 25.97 -9.94 -46.09
C SER A 22 26.16 -10.59 -44.72
N SER A 23 27.34 -11.13 -44.42
CA SER A 23 27.64 -11.73 -43.11
C SER A 23 27.32 -10.77 -41.95
N MET A 24 27.45 -9.46 -42.18
CA MET A 24 27.07 -8.43 -41.22
C MET A 24 25.55 -8.37 -40.95
N GLN A 25 24.71 -8.63 -41.95
CA GLN A 25 23.26 -8.73 -41.79
C GLN A 25 22.86 -9.96 -40.98
N ILE A 26 23.57 -11.07 -41.15
CA ILE A 26 23.33 -12.30 -40.38
C ILE A 26 23.67 -12.07 -38.89
N VAL A 27 24.81 -11.43 -38.61
CA VAL A 27 25.20 -11.08 -37.22
C VAL A 27 24.20 -10.11 -36.60
N PHE A 28 23.77 -9.09 -37.34
CA PHE A 28 22.75 -8.14 -36.86
C PHE A 28 21.41 -8.85 -36.56
N ALA A 29 20.96 -9.71 -37.47
CA ALA A 29 19.75 -10.50 -37.27
C ALA A 29 19.86 -11.48 -36.08
N ALA A 30 21.05 -12.05 -35.86
CA ALA A 30 21.31 -12.92 -34.71
C ALA A 30 21.23 -12.15 -33.38
N ILE A 31 21.88 -10.98 -33.29
CA ILE A 31 21.81 -10.11 -32.10
C ILE A 31 20.37 -9.69 -31.83
N LEU A 32 19.63 -9.29 -32.87
CA LEU A 32 18.24 -8.85 -32.76
C LEU A 32 17.33 -10.02 -32.30
N SER A 33 17.56 -11.22 -32.83
CA SER A 33 16.83 -12.43 -32.42
C SER A 33 17.10 -12.78 -30.95
N VAL A 34 18.36 -12.73 -30.50
CA VAL A 34 18.72 -12.98 -29.10
C VAL A 34 18.09 -11.92 -28.18
N GLY A 35 18.15 -10.65 -28.57
CA GLY A 35 17.51 -9.56 -27.82
C GLY A 35 16.01 -9.76 -27.67
N LEU A 36 15.32 -10.14 -28.76
CA LEU A 36 13.88 -10.41 -28.74
C LEU A 36 13.53 -11.60 -27.84
N LEU A 37 14.32 -12.68 -27.90
CA LEU A 37 14.14 -13.85 -27.03
C LEU A 37 14.32 -13.50 -25.55
N LEU A 38 15.30 -12.65 -25.22
CA LEU A 38 15.51 -12.19 -23.85
C LEU A 38 14.32 -11.37 -23.35
N VAL A 39 13.81 -10.42 -24.14
CA VAL A 39 12.65 -9.61 -23.74
C VAL A 39 11.44 -10.50 -23.44
N ILE A 40 11.15 -11.47 -24.31
CA ILE A 40 10.02 -12.40 -24.12
C ILE A 40 10.23 -13.28 -22.86
N ASN A 41 11.43 -13.83 -22.69
CA ASN A 41 11.73 -14.73 -21.57
C ASN A 41 11.74 -13.99 -20.22
N PHE A 42 12.32 -12.79 -20.19
CA PHE A 42 12.50 -12.01 -18.97
C PHE A 42 11.18 -11.37 -18.53
N SER A 43 10.37 -10.85 -19.47
CA SER A 43 9.04 -10.30 -19.19
C SER A 43 8.12 -11.36 -18.54
N GLY A 44 8.08 -12.57 -19.10
CA GLY A 44 7.27 -13.66 -18.55
C GLY A 44 7.78 -14.23 -17.24
N ARG A 45 9.09 -14.16 -16.94
CA ARG A 45 9.65 -14.61 -15.65
C ARG A 45 9.35 -13.61 -14.53
N ILE A 46 9.49 -12.31 -14.79
CA ILE A 46 9.23 -11.26 -13.79
C ILE A 46 7.76 -11.27 -13.36
N ALA A 47 6.83 -11.36 -14.31
CA ALA A 47 5.40 -11.36 -14.00
C ALA A 47 5.02 -12.56 -13.11
N ARG A 48 5.52 -13.76 -13.43
CA ARG A 48 5.29 -14.97 -12.63
C ARG A 48 5.90 -14.87 -11.23
N SER A 49 7.12 -14.37 -11.11
CA SER A 49 7.74 -14.20 -9.79
C SER A 49 6.99 -13.22 -8.91
N GLN A 50 6.50 -12.11 -9.49
CA GLN A 50 5.72 -11.12 -8.73
C GLN A 50 4.38 -11.69 -8.26
N GLN A 51 3.68 -12.44 -9.11
CA GLN A 51 2.41 -13.07 -8.71
C GLN A 51 2.61 -14.10 -7.59
N THR A 52 3.64 -14.95 -7.68
CA THR A 52 3.95 -15.93 -6.63
C THR A 52 4.38 -15.25 -5.32
N GLU A 53 5.08 -14.12 -5.39
CA GLU A 53 5.46 -13.37 -4.20
C GLU A 53 4.24 -12.69 -3.56
N ALA A 54 3.37 -12.07 -4.36
CA ALA A 54 2.15 -11.43 -3.87
C ALA A 54 1.21 -12.45 -3.19
N GLU A 55 1.04 -13.63 -3.78
CA GLU A 55 0.23 -14.70 -3.18
C GLU A 55 0.84 -15.18 -1.86
N ARG A 56 2.16 -15.37 -1.81
CA ARG A 56 2.85 -15.72 -0.55
C ARG A 56 2.66 -14.66 0.53
N GLN A 57 2.79 -13.38 0.19
CA GLN A 57 2.57 -12.29 1.14
C GLN A 57 1.13 -12.27 1.66
N ARG A 58 0.15 -12.48 0.77
CA ARG A 58 -1.26 -12.57 1.15
C ARG A 58 -1.53 -13.74 2.11
N LEU A 59 -0.99 -14.92 1.82
CA LEU A 59 -1.13 -16.10 2.68
C LEU A 59 -0.45 -15.87 4.03
N GLN A 60 0.74 -15.29 4.05
CA GLN A 60 1.46 -14.99 5.28
C GLN A 60 0.67 -14.02 6.18
N ALA A 61 0.12 -12.95 5.61
CA ALA A 61 -0.72 -12.00 6.34
C ALA A 61 -1.98 -12.67 6.90
N THR A 62 -2.59 -13.59 6.13
CA THR A 62 -3.75 -14.36 6.58
C THR A 62 -3.39 -15.26 7.77
N ILE A 63 -2.25 -15.97 7.69
CA ILE A 63 -1.78 -16.84 8.78
C ILE A 63 -1.56 -16.02 10.06
N THR A 64 -0.89 -14.88 9.98
CA THR A 64 -0.64 -14.02 11.15
C THR A 64 -1.94 -13.60 11.84
N VAL A 65 -2.93 -13.15 11.07
CA VAL A 65 -4.24 -12.77 11.62
C VAL A 65 -4.94 -13.97 12.28
N LEU A 66 -4.88 -15.15 11.66
CA LEU A 66 -5.50 -16.36 12.21
C LEU A 66 -4.82 -16.84 13.49
N GLU A 67 -3.49 -16.74 13.58
CA GLU A 67 -2.73 -17.09 14.78
C GLU A 67 -3.08 -16.17 15.96
N GLU A 68 -3.20 -14.87 15.70
CA GLU A 68 -3.64 -13.90 16.71
C GLU A 68 -5.06 -14.19 17.21
N GLN A 69 -5.99 -14.46 16.28
CA GLN A 69 -7.36 -14.83 16.61
C GLN A 69 -7.43 -16.14 17.40
N GLN A 70 -6.66 -17.15 17.00
CA GLN A 70 -6.58 -18.41 17.70
C GLN A 70 -6.10 -18.20 19.14
N LEU A 71 -5.07 -17.38 19.34
CA LEU A 71 -4.56 -17.09 20.68
C LEU A 71 -5.61 -16.41 21.56
N GLY A 72 -6.41 -15.48 21.01
CA GLY A 72 -7.56 -14.90 21.70
C GLY A 72 -8.60 -15.95 22.08
N LEU A 73 -9.04 -16.76 21.12
CA LEU A 73 -10.04 -17.81 21.35
C LEU A 73 -9.57 -18.87 22.36
N LEU A 74 -8.27 -19.20 22.36
CA LEU A 74 -7.69 -20.11 23.34
C LEU A 74 -7.79 -19.52 24.75
N LYS A 75 -7.47 -18.23 24.93
CA LYS A 75 -7.63 -17.54 26.21
C LYS A 75 -9.07 -17.53 26.68
N ASP A 76 -10.01 -17.22 25.79
CA ASP A 76 -11.43 -17.16 26.12
C ASP A 76 -11.96 -18.54 26.53
N ARG A 77 -11.57 -19.59 25.79
CA ARG A 77 -11.88 -20.98 26.12
C ARG A 77 -11.32 -21.36 27.49
N ASP A 78 -10.05 -21.04 27.74
CA ASP A 78 -9.37 -21.40 28.98
C ASP A 78 -9.97 -20.67 30.19
N PHE A 79 -10.36 -19.40 30.02
CA PHE A 79 -11.12 -18.66 31.03
C PHE A 79 -12.49 -19.31 31.27
N ALA A 80 -13.26 -19.59 30.22
CA ALA A 80 -14.58 -20.21 30.33
C ALA A 80 -14.53 -21.61 30.99
N ALA A 81 -13.43 -22.34 30.83
CA ALA A 81 -13.21 -23.64 31.46
C ALA A 81 -12.67 -23.56 32.90
N SER A 82 -12.33 -22.35 33.39
CA SER A 82 -11.72 -22.15 34.70
C SER A 82 -12.75 -21.81 35.79
N ASP A 83 -12.38 -22.10 37.05
CA ASP A 83 -13.18 -21.72 38.23
C ASP A 83 -13.39 -20.20 38.33
N ALA A 84 -12.47 -19.40 37.82
CA ALA A 84 -12.58 -17.95 37.79
C ALA A 84 -13.79 -17.48 36.96
N SER A 85 -14.17 -18.21 35.89
CA SER A 85 -15.38 -17.89 35.14
C SER A 85 -16.65 -18.20 35.94
N VAL A 86 -16.64 -19.26 36.75
CA VAL A 86 -17.77 -19.61 37.63
C VAL A 86 -17.91 -18.55 38.73
N GLU A 87 -16.80 -18.15 39.33
CA GLU A 87 -16.76 -17.07 40.33
C GLU A 87 -17.23 -15.73 39.75
N HIS A 88 -16.75 -15.38 38.55
CA HIS A 88 -17.19 -14.17 37.86
C HIS A 88 -18.70 -14.17 37.65
N TRP A 89 -19.26 -15.26 37.12
CA TRP A 89 -20.71 -15.42 36.96
C TRP A 89 -21.45 -15.33 38.30
N ALA A 90 -20.92 -15.99 39.35
CA ALA A 90 -21.54 -16.01 40.66
C ALA A 90 -21.67 -14.59 41.23
N HIS A 91 -20.65 -13.75 41.09
CA HIS A 91 -20.69 -12.36 41.55
C HIS A 91 -21.55 -11.45 40.65
N THR A 92 -21.46 -11.59 39.33
CA THR A 92 -22.13 -10.66 38.40
C THR A 92 -23.60 -11.01 38.20
N GLU A 93 -23.91 -12.23 37.80
CA GLU A 93 -25.26 -12.68 37.47
C GLU A 93 -25.93 -13.37 38.65
N GLY A 94 -25.19 -14.25 39.36
CA GLY A 94 -25.70 -14.99 40.51
C GLY A 94 -25.95 -14.14 41.75
N LYS A 95 -25.36 -12.93 41.83
CA LYS A 95 -25.36 -12.05 43.01
C LYS A 95 -24.91 -12.76 44.30
N MET A 96 -24.08 -13.78 44.15
CA MET A 96 -23.47 -14.55 45.23
C MET A 96 -22.20 -13.83 45.69
N VAL A 97 -21.87 -13.99 46.97
CA VAL A 97 -20.70 -13.38 47.61
C VAL A 97 -19.99 -14.43 48.45
N ARG A 98 -18.66 -14.31 48.60
CA ARG A 98 -17.90 -15.17 49.52
C ARG A 98 -18.15 -14.77 50.97
N ASP A 99 -17.76 -15.65 51.88
CA ASP A 99 -17.80 -15.34 53.30
C ASP A 99 -16.96 -14.09 53.61
N GLY A 100 -17.59 -13.08 54.20
CA GLY A 100 -16.97 -11.80 54.54
C GLY A 100 -17.11 -10.70 53.48
N GLU A 101 -17.65 -11.00 52.30
CA GLU A 101 -17.97 -10.00 51.28
C GLU A 101 -19.37 -9.39 51.49
N ILE A 102 -19.53 -8.12 51.13
CA ILE A 102 -20.81 -7.39 51.24
C ILE A 102 -21.27 -7.00 49.85
N LEU A 103 -22.44 -7.52 49.43
CA LEU A 103 -23.07 -7.13 48.17
C LEU A 103 -23.64 -5.71 48.28
N VAL A 104 -23.15 -4.79 47.46
CA VAL A 104 -23.66 -3.43 47.36
C VAL A 104 -24.43 -3.27 46.05
N ILE A 105 -25.72 -2.97 46.13
CA ILE A 105 -26.56 -2.65 44.97
C ILE A 105 -26.77 -1.13 44.94
N PRO A 106 -26.14 -0.40 44.00
CA PRO A 106 -26.37 1.03 43.88
C PRO A 106 -27.81 1.25 43.42
N ILE A 107 -28.63 1.85 44.28
CA ILE A 107 -29.92 2.38 43.89
C ILE A 107 -29.62 3.71 43.18
N PRO A 108 -29.94 3.86 41.88
CA PRO A 108 -29.78 5.15 41.24
C PRO A 108 -30.63 6.15 42.02
N ALA A 109 -29.97 7.16 42.59
CA ALA A 109 -30.68 8.33 43.07
C ALA A 109 -31.48 8.86 41.88
N GLY A 110 -32.81 8.95 42.03
CA GLY A 110 -33.67 9.51 40.97
C GLY A 110 -33.08 10.82 40.46
N ILE A 111 -33.22 11.06 39.15
CA ILE A 111 -32.77 12.23 38.38
C ILE A 111 -31.96 13.21 39.23
N VAL A 112 -30.66 12.93 39.40
CA VAL A 112 -29.76 13.92 39.97
C VAL A 112 -29.65 15.00 38.92
N GLU A 113 -30.27 16.16 39.16
CA GLU A 113 -29.94 17.36 38.39
C GLU A 113 -28.41 17.48 38.40
N PRO A 114 -27.75 17.57 37.23
CA PRO A 114 -26.30 17.66 37.18
C PRO A 114 -25.87 18.84 38.05
N THR A 115 -25.13 18.55 39.12
CA THR A 115 -24.47 19.59 39.90
C THR A 115 -23.62 20.40 38.93
N PRO A 116 -23.77 21.74 38.86
CA PRO A 116 -23.02 22.55 37.93
C PRO A 116 -21.53 22.30 38.14
N LEU A 117 -20.88 21.77 37.10
CA LEU A 117 -19.45 21.58 37.07
C LEU A 117 -18.78 22.94 37.31
N PRO A 118 -17.84 23.07 38.25
CA PRO A 118 -17.05 24.30 38.39
C PRO A 118 -16.48 24.67 37.02
N PRO A 119 -16.50 25.95 36.63
CA PRO A 119 -15.93 26.36 35.35
C PRO A 119 -14.49 25.89 35.28
N ALA A 120 -14.15 25.18 34.21
CA ALA A 120 -12.79 24.72 33.97
C ALA A 120 -11.83 25.93 34.02
N PRO A 121 -10.64 25.78 34.61
CA PRO A 121 -9.65 26.85 34.62
C PRO A 121 -9.40 27.28 33.17
N VAL A 122 -9.59 28.57 32.92
CA VAL A 122 -9.32 29.17 31.61
C VAL A 122 -7.82 29.05 31.38
N LEU A 123 -7.42 28.13 30.51
CA LEU A 123 -6.05 28.10 30.01
C LEU A 123 -5.87 29.38 29.19
N ILE A 124 -5.08 30.30 29.72
CA ILE A 124 -4.65 31.48 28.99
C ILE A 124 -3.77 30.96 27.87
N THR A 125 -4.32 30.87 26.66
CA THR A 125 -3.56 30.59 25.46
C THR A 125 -2.54 31.72 25.35
N THR A 126 -1.27 31.41 25.59
CA THR A 126 -0.18 32.33 25.21
C THR A 126 -0.39 32.62 23.73
N PRO A 127 -0.47 33.89 23.30
CA PRO A 127 -0.71 34.20 21.90
C PRO A 127 0.34 33.45 21.07
N ARG A 128 -0.17 32.62 20.16
CA ARG A 128 0.62 31.98 19.11
C ARG A 128 1.46 33.09 18.47
N PRO A 129 2.80 32.95 18.33
CA PRO A 129 3.58 33.95 17.63
C PRO A 129 2.93 34.13 16.27
N GLU A 130 2.45 35.36 16.03
CA GLU A 130 1.91 35.81 14.77
C GLU A 130 2.97 35.52 13.71
N PRO A 131 2.60 35.01 12.52
CA PRO A 131 3.57 34.66 11.50
C PRO A 131 4.47 35.88 11.25
N GLU A 132 5.77 35.71 11.49
CA GLU A 132 6.77 36.78 11.39
C GLU A 132 6.55 37.55 10.08
N GLU A 133 6.03 38.78 10.18
CA GLU A 133 5.94 39.67 9.04
C GLU A 133 7.35 39.77 8.47
N ALA A 134 7.52 39.32 7.23
CA ALA A 134 8.83 39.24 6.62
C ALA A 134 9.49 40.63 6.74
N ASN A 135 10.63 40.70 7.42
CA ASN A 135 11.28 41.93 7.92
C ASN A 135 11.28 43.13 6.96
N TRP A 136 11.23 42.89 5.65
CA TRP A 136 11.12 43.90 4.60
C TRP A 136 9.82 44.73 4.65
N HIS A 137 8.69 44.18 5.09
CA HIS A 137 7.44 44.94 5.29
C HIS A 137 7.62 46.03 6.35
N LEU A 138 8.37 45.70 7.42
CA LEU A 138 8.65 46.60 8.53
C LEU A 138 9.55 47.77 8.07
N TRP A 139 10.55 47.48 7.24
CA TRP A 139 11.38 48.52 6.60
C TRP A 139 10.57 49.39 5.66
N TRP A 140 9.69 48.80 4.85
CA TRP A 140 8.84 49.54 3.92
C TRP A 140 7.94 50.55 4.64
N ASN A 141 7.27 50.11 5.70
CA ASN A 141 6.39 50.98 6.49
C ASN A 141 7.16 52.13 7.16
N LEU A 142 8.40 51.91 7.59
CA LEU A 142 9.23 52.98 8.16
C LEU A 142 9.56 54.10 7.16
N PHE A 143 9.74 53.77 5.88
CA PHE A 143 10.10 54.77 4.87
C PHE A 143 8.90 55.41 4.18
N PHE A 144 7.80 54.67 4.04
CA PHE A 144 6.66 55.08 3.23
C PHE A 144 5.34 55.17 4.00
N ASN A 145 5.32 54.84 5.30
CA ASN A 145 4.18 54.92 6.21
C ASN A 145 2.89 54.31 5.61
N GLY A 146 3.01 53.16 4.95
CA GLY A 146 1.90 52.48 4.30
C GLY A 146 2.26 51.06 3.82
N GLU A 147 1.23 50.31 3.42
CA GLU A 147 1.34 48.94 2.92
C GLU A 147 2.01 48.92 1.52
N PRO A 148 2.91 47.96 1.23
CA PRO A 148 3.47 47.82 -0.12
C PRO A 148 2.37 47.51 -1.15
N PRO A 149 2.46 48.03 -2.39
CA PRO A 149 1.37 47.96 -3.37
C PRO A 149 1.23 46.61 -4.10
N PHE A 150 1.62 45.48 -3.49
CA PHE A 150 1.59 44.14 -4.11
C PHE A 150 1.34 43.02 -3.10
#